data_AF-A0A9X5FF34-F1
#
_entry.id   AF-A0A9X5FF34-F1
#
_cell.length_a   1.000
_cell.length_b   1.000
_cell.length_c   1.000
_cell.angle_alpha   90.00
_cell.angle_beta   90.00
_cell.angle_gamma   90.00
#
_symmetry.space_group_name_H-M   'P 1'
#
loop_
_entity.id
_entity.type
_entity.pdbx_description
1 polymer ?
#
loop_
_entity_poly.entity_id
_entity_poly.type
_entity_poly.pdbx_seq_one_letter_code
_entity_poly.pdbx_strand_id
1 'polypeptide(L)'
;MACTISGARRAVAVVATAALLLVGAATAAAPAHAADPKPTITIGTIKNKSVTRGKTATIKPVYKTKGNVKVVRAQLHVVKNRHFLHRYKRSVKLPAGKYKITTLITYKTWRPRKVTDVRLKTVTVPLTQGAATLRCTVGGIVSFEYTHRDPTHRASLECVDPVTRGTVTYGPVDLWFSKDQGIWIGHGLRGDGFALANLWAKGAQDTIVAPRDELKAFVSTRTTRTVKDWSYEKTKQKVQWVTVRPR
;
A
#
# COMPACT_ATOMS: atom_id res chain seq x y z
N MET A 1 1.48 -22.37 56.93
CA MET A 1 0.46 -21.41 56.45
C MET A 1 -0.50 -22.20 55.57
N ALA A 2 -1.64 -22.61 56.13
CA ALA A 2 -2.59 -23.52 55.50
C ALA A 2 -3.62 -22.71 54.71
N CYS A 3 -3.77 -23.01 53.42
CA CYS A 3 -4.78 -22.40 52.56
C CYS A 3 -5.76 -23.50 52.11
N THR A 4 -6.92 -23.54 52.77
CA THR A 4 -8.06 -24.39 52.43
C THR A 4 -8.79 -23.83 51.21
N ILE A 5 -8.79 -24.55 50.10
CA ILE A 5 -9.55 -24.21 48.89
C ILE A 5 -10.89 -24.97 48.94
N SER A 6 -11.94 -24.27 49.37
CA SER A 6 -13.32 -24.76 49.33
C SER A 6 -13.86 -24.61 47.90
N GLY A 7 -14.26 -25.72 47.30
CA GLY A 7 -14.93 -25.76 46.01
C GLY A 7 -16.33 -25.17 46.07
N ALA A 8 -16.72 -24.46 45.01
CA ALA A 8 -18.11 -24.16 44.70
C ALA A 8 -18.30 -24.26 43.19
N ARG A 9 -18.85 -25.41 42.77
CA ARG A 9 -19.44 -25.60 41.45
C ARG A 9 -20.60 -24.60 41.28
N ARG A 10 -20.56 -23.76 40.26
CA ARG A 10 -21.77 -23.12 39.72
C ARG A 10 -21.78 -23.29 38.21
N ALA A 11 -22.53 -24.29 37.77
CA ALA A 11 -23.05 -24.36 36.43
C ALA A 11 -24.07 -23.22 36.26
N VAL A 12 -23.83 -22.34 35.29
CA VAL A 12 -24.82 -21.38 34.82
C VAL A 12 -24.93 -21.58 33.31
N ALA A 13 -26.00 -22.26 32.91
CA ALA A 13 -26.49 -22.33 31.55
C ALA A 13 -27.25 -21.02 31.26
N VAL A 14 -26.89 -20.30 30.19
CA VAL A 14 -27.76 -19.26 29.61
C VAL A 14 -27.67 -19.31 28.08
N VAL A 15 -28.72 -19.89 27.52
CA VAL A 15 -29.50 -19.49 26.34
C VAL A 15 -28.75 -18.95 25.11
N ALA A 16 -28.71 -19.80 24.08
CA ALA A 16 -28.50 -19.42 22.70
C ALA A 16 -29.76 -18.72 22.14
N THR A 17 -29.66 -17.45 21.77
CA THR A 17 -30.65 -16.74 20.95
C THR A 17 -30.01 -16.37 19.62
N ALA A 18 -30.21 -17.24 18.62
CA ALA A 18 -29.90 -16.96 17.23
C ALA A 18 -30.99 -16.04 16.65
N ALA A 19 -30.75 -14.73 16.65
CA ALA A 19 -31.56 -13.78 15.88
C ALA A 19 -31.06 -13.77 14.43
N LEU A 20 -31.74 -14.53 13.57
CA LEU A 20 -31.59 -14.43 12.11
C LEU A 20 -32.19 -13.09 11.65
N LEU A 21 -31.35 -12.09 11.45
CA LEU A 21 -31.74 -10.88 10.71
C LEU A 21 -31.56 -11.14 9.21
N LEU A 22 -32.66 -11.51 8.55
CA LEU A 22 -32.80 -11.41 7.09
C LEU A 22 -32.76 -9.92 6.72
N VAL A 23 -31.60 -9.42 6.33
CA VAL A 23 -31.48 -8.10 5.69
C VAL A 23 -31.65 -8.30 4.19
N GLY A 24 -32.81 -7.86 3.69
CA GLY A 24 -33.13 -7.85 2.26
C GLY A 24 -32.06 -7.09 1.47
N ALA A 25 -31.48 -7.76 0.49
CA ALA A 25 -30.54 -7.19 -0.45
C ALA A 25 -31.29 -6.23 -1.41
N ALA A 26 -31.36 -4.96 -1.03
CA ALA A 26 -31.62 -3.89 -1.99
C ALA A 26 -30.37 -3.75 -2.88
N THR A 27 -30.39 -4.40 -4.05
CA THR A 27 -29.39 -4.21 -5.10
C THR A 27 -29.55 -2.81 -5.69
N ALA A 28 -28.99 -1.81 -5.01
CA ALA A 28 -28.81 -0.49 -5.57
C ALA A 28 -27.94 -0.63 -6.83
N ALA A 29 -28.56 -0.47 -7.99
CA ALA A 29 -27.87 -0.43 -9.27
C ALA A 29 -26.81 0.69 -9.20
N ALA A 30 -25.54 0.30 -9.21
CA ALA A 30 -24.44 1.25 -9.19
C ALA A 30 -24.55 2.17 -10.42
N PRO A 31 -24.37 3.50 -10.26
CA PRO A 31 -24.44 4.43 -11.38
C PRO A 31 -23.42 4.02 -12.44
N ALA A 32 -23.88 3.89 -13.68
CA ALA A 32 -23.05 3.64 -14.84
C ALA A 32 -21.94 4.69 -14.87
N HIS A 33 -20.71 4.26 -14.58
CA HIS A 33 -19.55 5.13 -14.59
C HIS A 33 -19.35 5.63 -16.03
N ALA A 34 -19.65 6.90 -16.27
CA ALA A 34 -19.30 7.56 -17.52
C ALA A 34 -17.80 7.36 -17.75
N ALA A 35 -17.45 6.73 -18.87
CA ALA A 35 -16.07 6.40 -19.18
C ALA A 35 -15.19 7.64 -19.09
N ASP A 36 -14.10 7.55 -18.31
CA ASP A 36 -13.17 8.66 -18.12
C ASP A 36 -12.73 9.22 -19.49
N PRO A 37 -12.82 10.54 -19.70
CA PRO A 37 -12.53 11.13 -21.00
C PRO A 37 -11.09 10.83 -21.41
N LYS A 38 -10.95 10.14 -22.55
CA LYS A 38 -9.64 9.74 -23.11
C LYS A 38 -8.66 10.92 -23.13
N PRO A 39 -7.46 10.78 -22.52
CA PRO A 39 -6.46 11.84 -22.50
C PRO A 39 -6.11 12.30 -23.91
N THR A 40 -6.32 13.58 -24.21
CA THR A 40 -6.20 14.12 -25.57
C THR A 40 -5.52 15.48 -25.58
N ILE A 41 -4.63 15.69 -26.56
CA ILE A 41 -4.06 16.99 -26.92
C ILE A 41 -4.51 17.40 -28.31
N THR A 42 -5.01 18.62 -28.41
CA THR A 42 -5.41 19.24 -29.69
C THR A 42 -4.55 20.47 -29.94
N ILE A 43 -3.85 20.50 -31.08
CA ILE A 43 -3.10 21.68 -31.52
C ILE A 43 -4.03 22.57 -32.35
N GLY A 44 -4.27 23.77 -31.86
CA GLY A 44 -5.14 24.75 -32.48
C GLY A 44 -4.54 25.35 -33.76
N THR A 45 -5.36 26.14 -34.45
CA THR A 45 -4.89 26.92 -35.60
C THR A 45 -4.33 28.26 -35.11
N ILE A 46 -3.15 28.64 -35.60
CA ILE A 46 -2.56 29.95 -35.33
C ILE A 46 -3.18 30.93 -36.33
N LYS A 47 -3.95 31.90 -35.84
CA LYS A 47 -4.59 32.91 -36.69
C LYS A 47 -3.53 33.82 -37.33
N ASN A 48 -3.81 34.29 -38.54
CA ASN A 48 -3.04 35.35 -39.19
C ASN A 48 -3.00 36.61 -38.32
N LYS A 49 -1.94 37.40 -38.46
CA LYS A 49 -1.73 38.62 -37.68
C LYS A 49 -1.50 39.81 -38.61
N SER A 50 -1.81 41.00 -38.13
CA SER A 50 -1.44 42.26 -38.77
C SER A 50 -0.52 43.06 -37.86
N VAL A 51 0.48 43.71 -38.42
CA VAL A 51 1.47 44.53 -37.69
C VAL A 51 1.69 45.83 -38.43
N THR A 52 1.85 46.93 -37.69
CA THR A 52 2.30 48.20 -38.27
C THR A 52 3.63 48.00 -39.00
N ARG A 53 3.84 48.69 -40.12
CA ARG A 53 5.10 48.68 -40.87
C ARG A 53 6.30 48.86 -39.93
N GLY A 54 7.31 48.00 -40.08
CA GLY A 54 8.51 48.00 -39.23
C GLY A 54 8.37 47.34 -37.85
N LYS A 55 7.18 46.84 -37.46
CA LYS A 55 6.96 46.13 -36.20
C LYS A 55 6.88 44.61 -36.40
N THR A 56 6.83 43.86 -35.30
CA THR A 56 6.79 42.39 -35.28
C THR A 56 5.55 41.85 -34.55
N ALA A 57 5.07 40.68 -34.97
CA ALA A 57 4.00 39.93 -34.32
C ALA A 57 4.60 38.83 -33.44
N THR A 58 4.09 38.71 -32.21
CA THR A 58 4.44 37.58 -31.35
C THR A 58 3.55 36.37 -31.66
N ILE A 59 4.15 35.27 -32.07
CA ILE A 59 3.48 33.99 -32.32
C ILE A 59 3.83 33.01 -31.19
N LYS A 60 2.79 32.38 -30.62
CA LYS A 60 2.89 31.34 -29.58
C LYS A 60 2.18 30.06 -30.04
N PRO A 61 2.59 28.88 -29.57
CA PRO A 61 1.82 27.64 -29.72
C PRO A 61 0.39 27.81 -29.21
N VAL A 62 -0.58 27.29 -29.95
CA VAL A 62 -1.98 27.21 -29.51
C VAL A 62 -2.33 25.74 -29.34
N TYR A 63 -2.69 25.33 -28.12
CA TYR A 63 -3.08 23.95 -27.83
C TYR A 63 -4.13 23.90 -26.72
N LYS A 64 -4.87 22.80 -26.68
CA LYS A 64 -5.84 22.46 -25.62
C LYS A 64 -5.57 21.05 -25.12
N THR A 65 -5.77 20.82 -23.83
CA THR A 65 -5.62 19.53 -23.15
C THR A 65 -6.97 19.09 -22.59
N LYS A 66 -7.28 17.79 -22.69
CA LYS A 66 -8.46 17.16 -22.07
C LYS A 66 -8.04 15.88 -21.34
N GLY A 67 -8.60 15.64 -20.16
CA GLY A 67 -8.31 14.47 -19.33
C GLY A 67 -6.95 14.51 -18.64
N ASN A 68 -6.42 13.34 -18.29
CA ASN A 68 -5.19 13.17 -17.51
C ASN A 68 -3.91 13.40 -18.33
N VAL A 69 -3.66 14.67 -18.70
CA VAL A 69 -2.54 15.08 -19.55
C VAL A 69 -1.68 16.10 -18.82
N LYS A 70 -0.35 15.97 -18.94
CA LYS A 70 0.63 17.01 -18.54
C LYS A 70 1.47 17.39 -19.74
N VAL A 71 1.47 18.67 -20.10
CA VAL A 71 2.37 19.20 -21.14
C VAL A 71 3.74 19.41 -20.54
N VAL A 72 4.76 18.80 -21.16
CA VAL A 72 6.16 18.91 -20.75
C VAL A 72 6.82 20.07 -21.51
N ARG A 73 6.58 20.17 -22.82
CA ARG A 73 7.16 21.21 -23.69
C ARG A 73 6.18 21.63 -24.77
N ALA A 74 6.17 22.92 -25.09
CA ALA A 74 5.45 23.49 -26.22
C ALA A 74 6.39 24.42 -26.99
N GLN A 75 6.70 24.09 -28.24
CA GLN A 75 7.73 24.74 -29.03
C GLN A 75 7.27 24.99 -30.48
N LEU A 76 7.91 25.96 -31.13
CA LEU A 76 7.67 26.37 -32.52
C LEU A 76 8.95 26.23 -33.32
N HIS A 77 8.82 25.70 -34.53
CA HIS A 77 9.79 25.85 -35.61
C HIS A 77 9.20 26.79 -36.66
N VAL A 78 9.96 27.79 -37.07
CA VAL A 78 9.54 28.75 -38.08
C VAL A 78 10.48 28.65 -39.27
N VAL A 79 9.91 28.39 -40.43
CA VAL A 79 10.59 28.33 -41.71
C VAL A 79 10.05 29.43 -42.62
N LYS A 80 10.94 30.19 -43.26
CA LYS A 80 10.62 31.13 -44.34
C LYS A 80 11.56 30.84 -45.50
N ASN A 81 11.01 30.77 -46.72
CA ASN A 81 11.81 30.52 -47.94
C ASN A 81 12.74 29.30 -47.81
N ARG A 82 12.24 28.19 -47.25
CA ARG A 82 13.00 26.95 -46.98
C ARG A 82 14.10 27.06 -45.91
N HIS A 83 14.39 28.24 -45.37
CA HIS A 83 15.34 28.43 -44.27
C HIS A 83 14.65 28.48 -42.91
N PHE A 84 15.25 27.84 -41.91
CA PHE A 84 14.81 27.94 -40.52
C PHE A 84 15.21 29.31 -39.95
N LEU A 85 14.23 30.09 -39.54
CA LEU A 85 14.46 31.35 -38.81
C LEU A 85 14.57 31.10 -37.31
N HIS A 86 13.74 30.21 -36.79
CA HIS A 86 13.72 29.85 -35.37
C HIS A 86 13.45 28.36 -35.19
N ARG A 87 14.17 27.73 -34.26
CA ARG A 87 14.00 26.33 -33.86
C ARG A 87 13.76 26.24 -32.36
N TYR A 88 12.88 25.31 -31.96
CA TYR A 88 12.59 24.97 -30.57
C TYR A 88 12.21 26.14 -29.63
N LYS A 89 11.58 27.20 -30.13
CA LYS A 89 11.23 28.39 -29.31
C LYS A 89 9.79 28.32 -28.79
N ARG A 90 9.55 28.72 -27.54
CA ARG A 90 8.20 28.80 -26.93
C ARG A 90 7.35 29.95 -27.48
N SER A 91 8.01 30.96 -28.03
CA SER A 91 7.41 32.15 -28.61
C SER A 91 8.40 32.75 -29.61
N VAL A 92 7.90 33.36 -30.68
CA VAL A 92 8.74 33.96 -31.74
C VAL A 92 8.15 35.30 -32.15
N LYS A 93 9.01 36.30 -32.39
CA LYS A 93 8.61 37.59 -32.95
C LYS A 93 8.91 37.58 -34.44
N LEU A 94 7.88 37.73 -35.28
CA LEU A 94 8.01 37.65 -36.73
C LEU A 94 7.63 38.99 -37.37
N PRO A 95 8.44 39.55 -38.28
CA PRO A 95 8.02 40.68 -39.09
C PRO A 95 6.93 40.28 -40.09
N ALA A 96 6.48 41.23 -40.92
CA ALA A 96 5.56 40.93 -42.01
C ALA A 96 6.15 39.87 -42.96
N GLY A 97 5.31 38.93 -43.39
CA GLY A 97 5.70 37.82 -44.26
C GLY A 97 4.84 36.57 -44.10
N LYS A 98 5.07 35.58 -44.96
CA LYS A 98 4.45 34.26 -44.92
C LYS A 98 5.44 33.24 -44.35
N TYR A 99 5.01 32.48 -43.35
CA TYR A 99 5.84 31.56 -42.58
C TYR A 99 5.21 30.18 -42.51
N LYS A 100 6.03 29.13 -42.63
CA LYS A 100 5.64 27.76 -42.29
C LYS A 100 6.00 27.53 -40.83
N ILE A 101 4.98 27.36 -39.98
CA ILE A 101 5.13 27.15 -38.54
C ILE A 101 4.81 25.71 -38.20
N THR A 102 5.78 25.00 -37.62
CA THR A 102 5.56 23.69 -37.00
C THR A 102 5.43 23.87 -35.50
N THR A 103 4.28 23.52 -34.94
CA THR A 103 4.07 23.48 -33.49
C THR A 103 4.36 22.08 -32.99
N LEU A 104 5.25 21.95 -32.01
CA LEU A 104 5.64 20.70 -31.35
C LEU A 104 5.17 20.74 -29.90
N ILE A 105 4.30 19.81 -29.50
CA ILE A 105 3.83 19.67 -28.12
C ILE A 105 4.24 18.30 -27.60
N THR A 106 5.14 18.29 -26.61
CA THR A 106 5.56 17.08 -25.89
C THR A 106 4.78 16.96 -24.60
N TYR A 107 4.20 15.79 -24.33
CA TYR A 107 3.28 15.56 -23.22
C TYR A 107 3.38 14.16 -22.64
N LYS A 108 2.92 14.01 -21.39
CA LYS A 108 2.68 12.73 -20.73
C LYS A 108 1.20 12.60 -20.39
N THR A 109 0.72 11.37 -20.36
CA THR A 109 -0.62 11.04 -19.84
C THR A 109 -0.46 10.23 -18.57
N TRP A 110 -1.44 10.25 -17.66
CA TRP A 110 -1.39 9.39 -16.48
C TRP A 110 -2.70 8.62 -16.28
N ARG A 111 -2.57 7.47 -15.64
CA ARG A 111 -3.71 6.67 -15.16
C ARG A 111 -3.57 6.42 -13.66
N PRO A 112 -4.69 6.30 -12.91
CA PRO A 112 -4.62 5.91 -11.52
C PRO A 112 -4.12 4.46 -11.43
N ARG A 113 -3.11 4.22 -10.60
CA ARG A 113 -2.62 2.88 -10.25
C ARG A 113 -2.70 2.73 -8.74
N LYS A 114 -3.34 1.64 -8.27
CA LYS A 114 -3.32 1.29 -6.86
C LYS A 114 -1.97 0.68 -6.52
N VAL A 115 -1.34 1.18 -5.46
CA VAL A 115 -0.11 0.63 -4.89
C VAL A 115 -0.42 0.30 -3.44
N THR A 116 -0.09 -0.92 -3.04
CA THR A 116 -0.29 -1.43 -1.69
C THR A 116 1.07 -1.53 -1.04
N ASP A 117 1.29 -0.69 -0.03
CA ASP A 117 2.49 -0.71 0.79
C ASP A 117 2.21 -1.57 2.03
N VAL A 118 3.09 -2.53 2.30
CA VAL A 118 3.03 -3.38 3.50
C VAL A 118 4.08 -2.87 4.48
N ARG A 119 3.66 -2.44 5.67
CA ARG A 119 4.56 -1.99 6.73
C ARG A 119 4.40 -2.84 7.97
N LEU A 120 5.53 -3.29 8.52
CA LEU A 120 5.57 -3.92 9.82
C LEU A 120 5.58 -2.83 10.90
N LYS A 121 4.63 -2.91 11.82
CA LYS A 121 4.58 -2.07 13.01
C LYS A 121 4.75 -2.96 14.24
N THR A 122 5.61 -2.54 15.15
CA THR A 122 5.70 -3.15 16.47
C THR A 122 4.58 -2.61 17.36
N VAL A 123 3.84 -3.51 17.98
CA VAL A 123 2.79 -3.20 18.96
C VAL A 123 3.09 -3.94 20.27
N THR A 124 2.72 -3.34 21.40
CA THR A 124 2.86 -3.98 22.70
C THR A 124 1.60 -4.79 22.98
N VAL A 125 1.76 -6.06 23.35
CA VAL A 125 0.67 -6.97 23.70
C VAL A 125 0.27 -6.73 25.16
N PRO A 126 -1.02 -6.53 25.48
CA PRO A 126 -1.46 -6.35 26.85
C PRO A 126 -1.25 -7.63 27.67
N LEU A 127 -0.70 -7.47 28.88
CA LEU A 127 -0.50 -8.58 29.82
C LEU A 127 -1.58 -8.53 30.90
N THR A 128 -2.15 -9.69 31.22
CA THR A 128 -3.04 -9.90 32.36
C THR A 128 -2.28 -10.72 33.39
N GLN A 129 -2.09 -10.17 34.59
CA GLN A 129 -1.32 -10.81 35.67
C GLN A 129 0.11 -11.23 35.23
N GLY A 130 0.76 -10.43 34.38
CA GLY A 130 2.12 -10.70 33.89
C GLY A 130 2.20 -11.72 32.76
N ALA A 131 1.07 -12.21 32.22
CA ALA A 131 1.05 -13.14 31.11
C ALA A 131 0.08 -12.70 29.99
N ALA A 132 0.31 -13.18 28.78
CA ALA A 132 -0.58 -13.06 27.64
C ALA A 132 -1.04 -14.45 27.18
N THR A 133 -2.29 -14.53 26.71
CA THR A 133 -2.77 -15.73 26.01
C THR A 133 -2.63 -15.50 24.52
N LEU A 134 -1.79 -16.31 23.86
CA LEU A 134 -1.53 -16.23 22.43
C LEU A 134 -1.99 -17.52 21.75
N ARG A 135 -2.34 -17.45 20.46
CA ARG A 135 -2.56 -18.64 19.63
C ARG A 135 -1.26 -19.05 18.99
N CYS A 136 -0.62 -20.11 19.49
CA CYS A 136 0.69 -20.55 19.02
C CYS A 136 0.62 -21.85 18.21
N THR A 137 1.41 -21.89 17.14
CA THR A 137 1.73 -23.11 16.40
C THR A 137 3.12 -23.58 16.81
N VAL A 138 3.26 -24.86 17.12
CA VAL A 138 4.54 -25.46 17.49
C VAL A 138 5.22 -26.01 16.24
N GLY A 139 6.48 -25.67 16.04
CA GLY A 139 7.30 -26.14 14.93
C GLY A 139 8.66 -26.67 15.40
N GLY A 140 9.32 -27.45 14.55
CA GLY A 140 10.73 -27.83 14.75
C GLY A 140 11.03 -28.56 16.06
N ILE A 141 10.15 -29.48 16.48
CA ILE A 141 10.30 -30.22 17.73
C ILE A 141 11.51 -31.16 17.63
N VAL A 142 12.45 -31.01 18.57
CA VAL A 142 13.61 -31.89 18.75
C VAL A 142 13.58 -32.43 20.17
N SER A 143 13.71 -33.74 20.34
CA SER A 143 13.84 -34.41 21.64
C SER A 143 15.31 -34.62 21.99
N PHE A 144 15.65 -34.51 23.28
CA PHE A 144 16.99 -34.85 23.79
C PHE A 144 16.90 -35.93 24.85
N GLU A 145 18.00 -36.67 25.03
CA GLU A 145 18.08 -37.75 26.00
C GLU A 145 18.13 -37.20 27.44
N TYR A 146 17.39 -37.86 28.33
CA TYR A 146 16.99 -37.35 29.64
C TYR A 146 18.15 -37.32 30.64
N THR A 147 18.56 -36.13 31.07
CA THR A 147 19.25 -35.93 32.35
C THR A 147 18.23 -35.39 33.35
N HIS A 148 18.21 -35.95 34.57
CA HIS A 148 17.08 -35.96 35.52
C HIS A 148 16.42 -34.62 35.94
N ARG A 149 16.78 -33.47 35.36
CA ARG A 149 16.19 -32.14 35.61
C ARG A 149 16.13 -31.24 34.37
N ASP A 150 16.43 -31.76 33.18
CA ASP A 150 16.63 -30.94 31.99
C ASP A 150 15.42 -30.93 31.04
N PRO A 151 15.27 -29.88 30.21
CA PRO A 151 14.25 -29.82 29.18
C PRO A 151 14.35 -31.03 28.25
N THR A 152 13.23 -31.73 28.10
CA THR A 152 13.12 -32.95 27.28
C THR A 152 13.00 -32.66 25.79
N HIS A 153 12.48 -31.47 25.44
CA HIS A 153 12.18 -31.08 24.08
C HIS A 153 12.58 -29.63 23.84
N ARG A 154 12.92 -29.31 22.60
CA ARG A 154 13.10 -27.96 22.11
C ARG A 154 12.22 -27.74 20.89
N ALA A 155 11.55 -26.60 20.82
CA ALA A 155 10.69 -26.25 19.70
C ALA A 155 10.78 -24.76 19.37
N SER A 156 10.31 -24.39 18.18
CA SER A 156 9.95 -23.01 17.85
C SER A 156 8.45 -22.80 18.06
N LEU A 157 8.08 -21.60 18.50
CA LEU A 157 6.68 -21.20 18.66
C LEU A 157 6.41 -19.99 17.79
N GLU A 158 5.40 -20.10 16.92
CA GLU A 158 4.85 -18.97 16.17
C GLU A 158 3.49 -18.62 16.73
N CYS A 159 3.40 -17.47 17.39
CA CYS A 159 2.25 -17.05 18.17
C CYS A 159 1.56 -15.85 17.55
N VAL A 160 0.23 -15.83 17.60
CA VAL A 160 -0.61 -14.70 17.20
C VAL A 160 -1.38 -14.19 18.41
N ASP A 161 -1.24 -12.92 18.71
CA ASP A 161 -2.07 -12.27 19.73
C ASP A 161 -3.50 -12.10 19.19
N PRO A 162 -4.53 -12.66 19.85
CA PRO A 162 -5.92 -12.55 19.38
C PRO A 162 -6.43 -11.11 19.33
N VAL A 163 -5.87 -10.20 20.14
CA VAL A 163 -6.32 -8.81 20.24
C VAL A 163 -5.70 -7.95 19.14
N THR A 164 -4.37 -7.84 19.12
CA THR A 164 -3.65 -6.99 18.16
C THR A 164 -3.48 -7.65 16.79
N ARG A 165 -3.72 -8.96 16.68
CA ARG A 165 -3.39 -9.80 15.51
C ARG A 165 -1.91 -9.73 15.13
N GLY A 166 -1.06 -9.30 16.06
CA GLY A 166 0.38 -9.28 15.87
C GLY A 166 0.95 -10.68 15.98
N THR A 167 1.98 -10.95 15.19
CA THR A 167 2.74 -12.20 15.23
C THR A 167 3.97 -12.03 16.11
N VAL A 168 4.25 -13.02 16.95
CA VAL A 168 5.46 -13.14 17.76
C VAL A 168 6.07 -14.51 17.48
N THR A 169 7.36 -14.55 17.18
CA THR A 169 8.08 -15.81 16.98
C THR A 169 9.08 -16.00 18.10
N TYR A 170 9.07 -17.18 18.70
CA TYR A 170 10.01 -17.61 19.72
C TYR A 170 10.82 -18.77 19.18
N GLY A 171 12.15 -18.67 19.32
CA GLY A 171 13.03 -19.77 18.97
C GLY A 171 14.40 -19.62 19.59
N PRO A 172 15.01 -20.74 20.04
CA PRO A 172 14.38 -21.97 20.54
C PRO A 172 13.73 -21.82 21.93
N VAL A 173 12.71 -22.64 22.23
CA VAL A 173 12.06 -22.77 23.55
C VAL A 173 12.29 -24.18 24.09
N ASP A 174 12.81 -24.27 25.30
CA ASP A 174 13.11 -25.51 26.00
C ASP A 174 11.92 -25.93 26.87
N LEU A 175 11.44 -27.16 26.69
CA LEU A 175 10.12 -27.64 27.14
C LEU A 175 10.23 -28.97 27.90
N TRP A 176 9.45 -29.09 28.98
CA TRP A 176 9.26 -30.32 29.74
C TRP A 176 7.79 -30.51 30.12
N PHE A 177 7.39 -31.76 30.29
CA PHE A 177 6.02 -32.09 30.66
C PHE A 177 5.84 -32.09 32.18
N SER A 178 4.94 -31.24 32.68
CA SER A 178 4.53 -31.22 34.09
C SER A 178 3.43 -32.26 34.31
N LYS A 179 3.75 -33.35 35.01
CA LYS A 179 2.77 -34.41 35.30
C LYS A 179 1.63 -33.92 36.18
N ASP A 180 1.92 -33.04 37.13
CA ASP A 180 0.93 -32.53 38.09
C ASP A 180 -0.11 -31.62 37.43
N GLN A 181 0.31 -30.86 36.41
CA GLN A 181 -0.56 -29.93 35.69
C GLN A 181 -1.10 -30.50 34.37
N GLY A 182 -0.53 -31.61 33.88
CA GLY A 182 -0.90 -32.21 32.60
C GLY A 182 -0.60 -31.33 31.39
N ILE A 183 0.39 -30.45 31.49
CA ILE A 183 0.75 -29.48 30.45
C ILE A 183 2.26 -29.47 30.21
N TRP A 184 2.65 -28.98 29.04
CA TRP A 184 4.03 -28.69 28.70
C TRP A 184 4.37 -27.28 29.17
N ILE A 185 5.43 -27.17 29.97
CA ILE A 185 5.96 -25.90 30.43
C ILE A 185 7.38 -25.72 29.92
N GLY A 186 7.77 -24.48 29.70
CA GLY A 186 9.08 -24.19 29.16
C GLY A 186 9.54 -22.77 29.38
N HIS A 187 10.79 -22.53 29.01
CA HIS A 187 11.32 -21.19 28.92
C HIS A 187 12.08 -20.97 27.62
N GLY A 188 11.97 -19.75 27.11
CA GLY A 188 12.79 -19.30 26.00
C GLY A 188 14.15 -18.85 26.50
N LEU A 189 15.11 -18.68 25.57
CA LEU A 189 16.46 -18.21 25.90
C LEU A 189 16.50 -16.84 26.61
N ARG A 190 15.44 -16.03 26.46
CA ARG A 190 15.34 -14.70 27.08
C ARG A 190 14.75 -14.74 28.50
N GLY A 191 14.33 -15.92 28.95
CA GLY A 191 13.65 -16.12 30.24
C GLY A 191 12.13 -15.99 30.18
N ASP A 192 11.54 -15.91 28.98
CA ASP A 192 10.08 -15.92 28.80
C ASP A 192 9.53 -17.31 29.16
N GLY A 193 8.49 -17.37 29.97
CA GLY A 193 7.81 -18.61 30.35
C GLY A 193 6.71 -18.99 29.37
N PHE A 194 6.54 -20.30 29.13
CA PHE A 194 5.53 -20.85 28.23
C PHE A 194 4.75 -21.97 28.89
N ALA A 195 3.45 -22.04 28.60
CA ALA A 195 2.59 -23.17 28.97
C ALA A 195 1.71 -23.59 27.77
N LEU A 196 1.84 -24.84 27.35
CA LEU A 196 1.20 -25.44 26.19
C LEU A 196 0.38 -26.67 26.63
N ALA A 197 -0.83 -26.84 26.11
CA ALA A 197 -1.64 -28.01 26.41
C ALA A 197 -1.11 -29.27 25.70
N ASN A 198 -0.68 -29.15 24.43
CA ASN A 198 -0.21 -30.28 23.64
C ASN A 198 0.96 -29.89 22.75
N LEU A 199 2.16 -30.42 23.03
CA LEU A 199 3.35 -30.16 22.23
C LEU A 199 3.20 -30.55 20.76
N TRP A 200 2.43 -31.61 20.46
CA TRP A 200 2.25 -32.16 19.12
C TRP A 200 0.93 -31.74 18.47
N ALA A 201 0.31 -30.64 18.92
CA ALA A 201 -0.89 -30.12 18.27
C ALA A 201 -0.61 -29.82 16.78
N LYS A 202 -1.47 -30.33 15.88
CA LYS A 202 -1.35 -30.14 14.42
C LYS A 202 -1.72 -28.72 13.93
N GLY A 203 -1.98 -27.79 14.83
CA GLY A 203 -2.41 -26.43 14.50
C GLY A 203 -2.27 -25.47 15.69
N ALA A 204 -2.80 -24.27 15.53
CA ALA A 204 -2.69 -23.23 16.54
C ALA A 204 -3.53 -23.56 17.79
N GLN A 205 -2.86 -23.61 18.93
CA GLN A 205 -3.45 -23.82 20.26
C GLN A 205 -3.32 -22.56 21.10
N ASP A 206 -4.15 -22.43 22.13
CA ASP A 206 -3.98 -21.37 23.11
C ASP A 206 -2.78 -21.70 24.01
N THR A 207 -1.90 -20.73 24.15
CA THR A 207 -0.64 -20.84 24.90
C THR A 207 -0.55 -19.64 25.82
N ILE A 208 -0.23 -19.90 27.08
CA ILE A 208 0.08 -18.82 28.03
C ILE A 208 1.56 -18.50 27.88
N VAL A 209 1.85 -17.22 27.65
CA VAL A 209 3.20 -16.70 27.57
C VAL A 209 3.38 -15.67 28.67
N ALA A 210 4.33 -15.92 29.57
CA ALA A 210 4.74 -14.99 30.62
C ALA A 210 6.08 -14.36 30.19
N PRO A 211 6.06 -13.22 29.48
CA PRO A 211 7.29 -12.58 29.04
C PRO A 211 8.09 -12.08 30.26
N ARG A 212 9.42 -12.09 30.16
CA ARG A 212 10.27 -11.50 31.20
C ARG A 212 10.10 -9.97 31.27
N ASP A 213 9.98 -9.36 30.10
CA ASP A 213 9.82 -7.93 29.90
C ASP A 213 8.49 -7.63 29.15
N GLU A 214 8.42 -6.53 28.42
CA GLU A 214 7.28 -6.24 27.54
C GLU A 214 7.19 -7.23 26.36
N LEU A 215 5.98 -7.74 26.11
CA LEU A 215 5.71 -8.53 24.92
C LEU A 215 5.44 -7.63 23.72
N LYS A 216 6.31 -7.72 22.70
CA LYS A 216 6.21 -6.96 21.44
C LYS A 216 5.85 -7.88 20.28
N ALA A 217 4.78 -7.55 19.58
CA ALA A 217 4.31 -8.26 18.40
C ALA A 217 4.45 -7.42 17.14
N PHE A 218 4.63 -8.09 16.00
CA PHE A 218 4.69 -7.44 14.70
C PHE A 218 3.33 -7.52 14.01
N VAL A 219 2.74 -6.37 13.71
CA VAL A 219 1.50 -6.28 12.94
C VAL A 219 1.83 -5.80 11.53
N SER A 220 1.40 -6.57 10.54
CA SER A 220 1.45 -6.14 9.14
C SER A 220 0.28 -5.20 8.85
N THR A 221 0.59 -3.95 8.55
CA THR A 221 -0.39 -2.96 8.10
C THR A 221 -0.31 -2.80 6.59
N ARG A 222 -1.46 -2.91 5.93
CA ARG A 222 -1.58 -2.73 4.48
C ARG A 222 -2.22 -1.38 4.20
N THR A 223 -1.49 -0.48 3.57
CA THR A 223 -2.01 0.81 3.13
C THR A 223 -2.09 0.82 1.62
N THR A 224 -3.30 0.95 1.09
CA THR A 224 -3.52 1.08 -0.36
C THR A 224 -3.68 2.56 -0.70
N ARG A 225 -2.86 3.06 -1.61
CA ARG A 225 -2.97 4.43 -2.14
C ARG A 225 -3.01 4.42 -3.66
N THR A 226 -3.69 5.40 -4.23
CA THR A 226 -3.72 5.62 -5.66
C THR A 226 -2.61 6.57 -6.06
N VAL A 227 -1.68 6.11 -6.90
CA VAL A 227 -0.60 6.92 -7.45
C VAL A 227 -0.85 7.19 -8.94
N LYS A 228 -0.23 8.26 -9.46
CA LYS A 228 -0.25 8.56 -10.89
C LYS A 228 0.80 7.73 -11.61
N ASP A 229 0.36 6.78 -12.43
CA ASP A 229 1.22 6.03 -13.34
C ASP A 229 1.36 6.80 -14.65
N TRP A 230 2.52 7.42 -14.87
CA TRP A 230 2.77 8.30 -16.02
C TRP A 230 3.23 7.49 -17.23
N SER A 231 2.67 7.78 -18.40
CA SER A 231 3.19 7.29 -19.66
C SER A 231 4.53 7.93 -20.01
N TYR A 232 5.24 7.30 -20.95
CA TYR A 232 6.35 7.94 -21.67
C TYR A 232 5.92 9.25 -22.35
N GLU A 233 6.92 10.08 -22.64
CA GLU A 233 6.72 11.33 -23.39
C GLU A 233 6.29 11.03 -24.82
N LYS A 234 5.22 11.69 -25.26
CA LYS A 234 4.72 11.65 -26.63
C LYS A 234 4.81 13.05 -27.20
N THR A 235 5.16 13.17 -28.48
CA THR A 235 5.19 14.45 -29.18
C THR A 235 4.12 14.47 -30.25
N LYS A 236 3.24 15.48 -30.21
CA LYS A 236 2.29 15.78 -31.27
C LYS A 236 2.78 17.01 -32.03
N GLN A 237 2.65 16.97 -33.36
CA GLN A 237 3.05 18.08 -34.20
C GLN A 237 1.92 18.53 -35.13
N LYS A 238 1.90 19.82 -35.44
CA LYS A 238 1.04 20.40 -36.48
C LYS A 238 1.82 21.43 -37.26
N VAL A 239 1.80 21.28 -38.58
CA VAL A 239 2.40 22.23 -39.51
C VAL A 239 1.28 23.09 -40.08
N GLN A 240 1.49 24.40 -40.11
CA GLN A 240 0.54 25.35 -40.70
C GLN A 240 1.24 26.58 -41.26
N TRP A 241 0.62 27.22 -42.24
CA TRP A 241 1.09 28.48 -42.78
C TRP A 241 0.45 29.64 -42.02
N VAL A 242 1.27 30.64 -41.66
CA VAL A 242 0.81 31.85 -40.99
C VAL A 242 1.32 33.06 -41.77
N THR A 243 0.41 33.98 -42.05
CA THR A 243 0.73 35.24 -42.70
C THR A 243 0.66 36.37 -41.69
N VAL A 244 1.75 37.13 -41.59
CA VAL A 244 1.82 38.40 -40.88
C VAL A 244 1.72 39.51 -41.93
N ARG A 245 0.60 40.23 -41.95
CA ARG A 245 0.33 41.30 -42.93
C ARG A 245 0.83 42.64 -42.40
N PRO A 246 1.43 43.50 -43.24
CA PRO A 246 1.61 44.91 -42.88
C PRO A 246 0.22 45.58 -42.78
N ARG A 247 0.05 46.41 -41.76
CA ARG A 247 -1.02 47.37 -41.61
C ARG A 247 -0.49 48.76 -41.91
#